data_AF-A0A402CRM4-F1
#
_entry.id   AF-A0A402CRM4-F1
#
_cell.length_a   1.000
_cell.length_b   1.000
_cell.length_c   1.000
_cell.angle_alpha   90.00
_cell.angle_beta   90.00
_cell.angle_gamma   90.00
#
_symmetry.space_group_name_H-M   'P 1'
#
loop_
_entity.id
_entity.type
_entity.pdbx_description
1 polymer ?
#
loop_
_entity_poly.entity_id
_entity_poly.type
_entity_poly.pdbx_seq_one_letter_code
_entity_poly.pdbx_strand_id
1 'polypeptide(L)'
;MVIPISRSQNQLPALILFCGVLATLLGVTVLIGWHTHNLTLLKIYPSFVAMAYNTALGFLLSGIALIAGVFEKRRITLACGVLLTLIGGLTIAEYLFGVNLGVDELLMRSYVRSGILHFGRMAIATASCFTAFGVAQTVWALRRGAYPPIFLALIGATVTALGAVAFTGYFIGVTEAYRWGQFTRMAVHTSLGFIVLGAGALCEAWLAEVRRGVSRPHWLPFVATIFGSAASVSLWQALVVDQSGNLAIIHQYSQAHPGLGQYVQAQSRLPYEALAGGVLVSCLLGWSVYLAQRASERAEMLSKAGEELEHRVQERTEDLDRTNQALQEVLTCVSNGRLKLCLTEAALPPSRSIVSSSVELSRTSGLKALRDLARQAALEASLPVERIDDLVTAVSEASMNAVVHGGGGHGEVRLSTDDRIQVWVRDFGSGITLDHLPRATLERGYTTAGTLGHGFWLMLSTVDHLFLLTGPAGTTLVLEQGKEEPLPPWLLQQINDNPPALAA
;
A
#
# COMPACT_ATOMS: atom_id res chain seq x y z
N MET A 1 -3.64 13.06 1.24
CA MET A 1 -3.83 13.18 -0.23
C MET A 1 -4.59 11.95 -0.71
N VAL A 2 -5.90 12.07 -0.95
CA VAL A 2 -6.77 10.94 -1.31
C VAL A 2 -6.44 10.52 -2.74
N ILE A 3 -5.82 9.34 -2.90
CA ILE A 3 -5.61 8.72 -4.22
C ILE A 3 -6.99 8.65 -4.90
N PRO A 4 -7.19 9.31 -6.05
CA PRO A 4 -8.49 9.36 -6.68
C PRO A 4 -8.91 7.94 -7.06
N ILE A 5 -10.06 7.53 -6.52
CA ILE A 5 -10.74 6.28 -6.82
C ILE A 5 -10.83 6.15 -8.34
N SER A 6 -10.05 5.21 -8.88
CA SER A 6 -9.61 5.20 -10.28
C SER A 6 -10.78 5.00 -11.25
N ARG A 7 -10.76 5.72 -12.37
CA ARG A 7 -11.71 5.71 -13.51
C ARG A 7 -12.32 4.34 -13.89
N SER A 8 -11.66 3.22 -13.62
CA SER A 8 -12.16 1.86 -13.88
C SER A 8 -13.44 1.51 -13.10
N GLN A 9 -13.63 2.01 -11.87
CA GLN A 9 -14.80 1.64 -11.05
C GLN A 9 -16.12 2.22 -11.60
N ASN A 10 -16.06 3.40 -12.23
CA ASN A 10 -17.22 4.01 -12.88
C ASN A 10 -17.60 3.33 -14.21
N GLN A 11 -16.72 2.53 -14.80
CA GLN A 11 -16.95 1.86 -16.08
C GLN A 11 -17.56 0.46 -15.93
N LEU A 12 -17.46 -0.17 -14.76
CA LEU A 12 -17.97 -1.54 -14.53
C LEU A 12 -19.47 -1.70 -14.82
N PRO A 13 -20.38 -0.81 -14.35
CA PRO A 13 -21.80 -0.93 -14.67
C PRO A 13 -22.07 -0.81 -16.17
N ALA A 14 -21.35 0.07 -16.86
CA ALA A 14 -21.48 0.26 -18.31
C ALA A 14 -21.01 -0.99 -19.08
N LEU A 15 -19.93 -1.63 -18.64
CA LEU A 15 -19.42 -2.85 -19.24
C LEU A 15 -20.37 -4.04 -19.02
N ILE A 16 -20.96 -4.18 -17.83
CA ILE A 16 -21.99 -5.20 -17.57
C ILE A 16 -23.20 -4.97 -18.48
N LEU A 17 -23.65 -3.72 -18.61
CA LEU A 17 -24.77 -3.35 -19.48
C LEU A 17 -24.46 -3.68 -20.94
N PHE A 18 -23.25 -3.35 -21.41
CA PHE A 18 -22.79 -3.66 -22.75
C PHE A 18 -22.82 -5.17 -23.03
N CYS A 19 -22.27 -5.99 -22.12
CA CYS A 19 -22.33 -7.45 -22.22
C CYS A 19 -23.77 -7.97 -22.23
N GLY A 20 -24.63 -7.44 -21.35
CA GLY A 20 -26.04 -7.82 -21.27
C GLY A 20 -26.83 -7.47 -22.54
N VAL A 21 -26.59 -6.29 -23.11
CA VAL A 21 -27.22 -5.86 -24.38
C VAL A 21 -26.75 -6.74 -25.54
N LEU A 22 -25.45 -7.02 -25.66
CA LEU A 22 -24.94 -7.91 -26.71
C LEU A 22 -25.54 -9.32 -26.62
N ALA A 23 -25.61 -9.90 -25.43
CA ALA A 23 -26.23 -11.22 -25.22
C ALA A 23 -27.72 -11.20 -25.58
N THR A 24 -28.43 -10.14 -25.20
CA THR A 24 -29.85 -9.94 -25.53
C THR A 24 -30.05 -9.85 -27.04
N LEU A 25 -29.27 -9.01 -27.73
CA LEU A 25 -29.34 -8.83 -29.17
C LEU A 25 -29.02 -10.12 -29.92
N LEU A 26 -28.02 -10.88 -29.47
CA LEU A 26 -27.69 -12.19 -30.04
C LEU A 26 -28.89 -13.14 -29.93
N GLY A 27 -29.49 -13.25 -28.74
CA GLY A 27 -30.68 -14.09 -28.51
C GLY A 27 -31.85 -13.68 -29.40
N VAL A 28 -32.21 -12.40 -29.41
CA VAL A 28 -33.32 -11.86 -30.23
C VAL A 28 -33.09 -12.11 -31.72
N THR A 29 -31.88 -11.86 -32.22
CA THR A 29 -31.54 -12.04 -33.65
C THR A 29 -31.76 -13.49 -34.10
N VAL A 30 -31.32 -14.46 -33.29
CA VAL A 30 -31.47 -15.88 -33.61
C VAL A 30 -32.91 -16.34 -33.46
N LEU A 31 -33.65 -15.84 -32.46
CA LEU A 31 -35.10 -16.10 -32.33
C LEU A 31 -35.89 -15.59 -33.55
N ILE A 32 -35.57 -14.38 -34.04
CA ILE A 32 -36.14 -13.86 -35.28
C ILE A 32 -35.77 -14.78 -36.46
N GLY A 33 -34.53 -15.26 -36.51
CA GLY A 33 -34.09 -16.25 -37.50
C GLY A 33 -34.97 -17.49 -37.52
N TRP A 34 -35.26 -18.06 -36.35
CA TRP A 34 -36.14 -19.23 -36.21
C TRP A 34 -37.57 -18.95 -36.70
N HIS A 35 -38.15 -17.80 -36.36
CA HIS A 35 -39.51 -17.46 -36.79
C HIS A 35 -39.61 -17.10 -38.28
N THR A 36 -38.58 -16.48 -38.85
CA THR A 36 -38.53 -16.09 -40.26
C THR A 36 -38.01 -17.20 -41.18
N HIS A 37 -37.64 -18.36 -40.64
CA HIS A 37 -37.03 -19.47 -41.37
C HIS A 37 -35.73 -19.09 -42.11
N ASN A 38 -35.04 -18.04 -41.65
CA ASN A 38 -33.83 -17.52 -42.29
C ASN A 38 -32.58 -18.21 -41.75
N LEU A 39 -32.09 -19.22 -42.49
CA LEU A 39 -30.93 -20.03 -42.10
C LEU A 39 -29.65 -19.22 -41.86
N THR A 40 -29.48 -18.06 -42.49
CA THR A 40 -28.30 -17.20 -42.30
C THR A 40 -28.22 -16.61 -40.90
N LEU A 41 -29.38 -16.39 -40.26
CA LEU A 41 -29.44 -15.91 -38.87
C LEU A 41 -29.19 -17.03 -37.86
N LEU A 42 -29.48 -18.29 -38.23
CA LEU A 42 -29.19 -19.46 -37.39
C LEU A 42 -27.76 -19.96 -37.55
N LYS A 43 -27.18 -19.80 -38.75
CA LYS A 43 -25.84 -20.24 -39.14
C LYS A 43 -25.08 -19.09 -39.79
N ILE A 44 -24.05 -18.61 -39.10
CA ILE A 44 -23.15 -17.57 -39.65
C ILE A 44 -22.48 -18.02 -40.95
N TYR A 45 -22.17 -19.32 -41.06
CA TYR A 45 -21.58 -19.89 -42.26
C TYR A 45 -22.25 -21.24 -42.58
N PRO A 46 -22.48 -21.61 -43.86
CA PRO A 46 -23.26 -22.80 -44.22
C PRO A 46 -22.75 -24.12 -43.62
N SER A 47 -21.43 -24.28 -43.46
CA SER A 47 -20.82 -25.46 -42.85
C SER A 47 -20.87 -25.48 -41.32
N PHE A 48 -21.26 -24.37 -40.68
CA PHE A 48 -21.36 -24.27 -39.23
C PHE A 48 -22.68 -24.83 -38.69
N VAL A 49 -22.65 -25.15 -37.40
CA VAL A 49 -23.80 -25.65 -36.66
C VAL A 49 -24.81 -24.51 -36.46
N ALA A 50 -26.09 -24.81 -36.69
CA ALA A 50 -27.18 -23.89 -36.37
C ALA A 50 -27.37 -23.80 -34.86
N MET A 51 -27.55 -22.60 -34.33
CA MET A 51 -27.87 -22.42 -32.93
C MET A 51 -29.31 -22.85 -32.61
N ALA A 52 -29.46 -23.71 -31.62
CA ALA A 52 -30.76 -24.19 -31.16
C ALA A 52 -31.63 -23.06 -30.60
N TYR A 53 -32.96 -23.20 -30.71
CA TYR A 53 -33.92 -22.21 -30.24
C TYR A 53 -33.77 -21.94 -28.74
N ASN A 54 -33.70 -22.99 -27.92
CA ASN A 54 -33.52 -22.88 -26.48
C ASN A 54 -32.19 -22.22 -26.09
N THR A 55 -31.15 -22.36 -26.92
CA THR A 55 -29.90 -21.61 -26.73
C THR A 55 -30.13 -20.11 -26.91
N ALA A 56 -30.90 -19.71 -27.92
CA ALA A 56 -31.19 -18.30 -28.21
C ALA A 56 -32.03 -17.68 -27.09
N LEU A 57 -33.02 -18.42 -26.61
CA LEU A 57 -33.80 -18.05 -25.43
C LEU A 57 -32.90 -17.93 -24.19
N GLY A 58 -31.96 -18.84 -24.00
CA GLY A 58 -30.98 -18.80 -22.91
C GLY A 58 -30.14 -17.51 -22.90
N PHE A 59 -29.64 -17.06 -24.06
CA PHE A 59 -28.91 -15.79 -24.15
C PHE A 59 -29.80 -14.57 -23.92
N LEU A 60 -31.03 -14.58 -24.42
CA LEU A 60 -32.00 -13.52 -24.15
C LEU A 60 -32.26 -13.37 -22.64
N LEU A 61 -32.57 -14.49 -21.96
CA LEU A 61 -32.83 -14.49 -20.52
C LEU A 61 -31.58 -14.08 -19.71
N SER A 62 -30.40 -14.55 -20.12
CA SER A 62 -29.15 -14.21 -19.45
C SER A 62 -28.78 -12.74 -19.62
N GLY A 63 -28.98 -12.16 -20.81
CA GLY A 63 -28.77 -10.75 -21.08
C GLY A 63 -29.71 -9.86 -20.26
N ILE A 64 -31.00 -10.21 -20.21
CA ILE A 64 -31.99 -9.53 -19.36
C ILE A 64 -31.59 -9.64 -17.88
N ALA A 65 -31.11 -10.80 -17.41
CA ALA A 65 -30.68 -10.99 -16.04
C ALA A 65 -29.52 -10.05 -15.64
N LEU A 66 -28.50 -9.90 -16.50
CA LEU A 66 -27.37 -8.97 -16.29
C LEU A 66 -27.84 -7.51 -16.25
N ILE A 67 -28.66 -7.10 -17.21
CA ILE A 67 -29.21 -5.74 -17.28
C ILE A 67 -30.04 -5.46 -16.02
N ALA A 68 -30.93 -6.38 -15.65
CA ALA A 68 -31.75 -6.27 -14.45
C ALA A 68 -30.90 -6.23 -13.16
N GLY A 69 -29.77 -6.94 -13.12
CA GLY A 69 -28.81 -6.92 -12.02
C GLY A 69 -28.22 -5.53 -11.79
N VAL A 70 -27.84 -4.82 -12.86
CA VAL A 70 -27.33 -3.43 -12.81
C VAL A 70 -28.39 -2.45 -12.27
N PHE A 71 -29.63 -2.57 -12.75
CA PHE A 71 -30.77 -1.73 -12.31
C PHE A 71 -31.43 -2.22 -11.01
N GLU A 72 -30.82 -3.20 -10.34
CA GLU A 72 -31.27 -3.73 -9.05
C GLU A 72 -32.69 -4.35 -9.06
N LYS A 73 -33.16 -4.79 -10.23
CA LYS A 73 -34.50 -5.39 -10.42
C LYS A 73 -34.52 -6.87 -10.03
N ARG A 74 -34.40 -7.13 -8.72
CA ARG A 74 -34.30 -8.48 -8.11
C ARG A 74 -35.28 -9.52 -8.68
N ARG A 75 -36.56 -9.15 -8.82
CA ARG A 75 -37.60 -10.09 -9.28
C ARG A 75 -37.34 -10.58 -10.72
N ILE A 76 -36.82 -9.71 -11.57
CA ILE A 76 -36.50 -10.03 -12.97
C ILE A 76 -35.27 -10.92 -13.02
N THR A 77 -34.19 -10.56 -12.31
CA THR A 77 -32.98 -11.40 -12.23
C THR A 77 -33.29 -12.80 -11.67
N LEU A 78 -34.13 -12.89 -10.63
CA LEU A 78 -34.57 -14.16 -10.07
C LEU A 78 -35.38 -14.99 -11.06
N ALA A 79 -36.38 -14.39 -11.73
CA ALA A 79 -37.21 -15.08 -12.70
C ALA A 79 -36.36 -15.61 -13.87
N CYS A 80 -35.49 -14.78 -14.44
CA CYS A 80 -34.58 -15.17 -15.51
C CYS A 80 -33.61 -16.27 -15.06
N GLY A 81 -33.01 -16.16 -13.86
CA GLY A 81 -32.10 -17.17 -13.32
C GLY A 81 -32.76 -18.53 -13.10
N VAL A 82 -33.99 -18.55 -12.56
CA VAL A 82 -34.76 -19.79 -12.35
C VAL A 82 -35.13 -20.42 -13.69
N LEU A 83 -35.67 -19.64 -14.63
CA LEU A 83 -36.01 -20.14 -15.96
C LEU A 83 -34.79 -20.72 -16.69
N LEU A 84 -33.65 -20.03 -16.61
CA LEU A 84 -32.41 -20.47 -17.23
C LEU A 84 -31.89 -21.79 -16.62
N THR A 85 -31.97 -21.90 -15.29
CA THR A 85 -31.61 -23.13 -14.55
C THR A 85 -32.51 -24.30 -14.95
N LEU A 86 -33.82 -24.05 -15.12
CA LEU A 86 -34.77 -25.08 -15.53
C LEU A 86 -34.51 -25.54 -16.97
N ILE A 87 -34.34 -24.61 -17.91
CA ILE A 87 -34.07 -24.95 -19.32
C ILE A 87 -32.79 -25.77 -19.43
N GLY A 88 -31.69 -25.30 -18.86
CA GLY A 88 -30.41 -26.02 -18.92
C GLY A 88 -30.43 -27.34 -18.15
N GLY A 89 -31.01 -27.35 -16.94
CA GLY A 89 -31.06 -28.51 -16.07
C GLY A 89 -31.92 -29.64 -16.63
N LEU A 90 -33.07 -29.31 -17.24
CA LEU A 90 -33.91 -30.29 -17.92
C LEU A 90 -33.22 -30.88 -19.15
N THR A 91 -32.54 -30.05 -19.97
CA THR A 91 -31.73 -30.56 -21.08
C THR A 91 -30.62 -31.50 -20.61
N ILE A 92 -29.93 -31.19 -19.51
CA ILE A 92 -28.92 -32.10 -18.92
C ILE A 92 -29.57 -33.41 -18.46
N ALA A 93 -30.73 -33.35 -17.81
CA ALA A 93 -31.46 -34.54 -17.39
C ALA A 93 -31.85 -35.43 -18.60
N GLU A 94 -32.25 -34.84 -19.73
CA GLU A 94 -32.52 -35.59 -20.97
C GLU A 94 -31.27 -36.34 -21.48
N TYR A 95 -30.08 -35.72 -21.40
CA TYR A 95 -28.83 -36.40 -21.73
C TYR A 95 -28.45 -37.51 -20.74
N LEU A 96 -28.61 -37.27 -19.44
CA LEU A 96 -28.20 -38.23 -18.39
C LEU A 96 -29.11 -39.46 -18.32
N PHE A 97 -30.42 -39.28 -18.45
CA PHE A 97 -31.39 -40.37 -18.36
C PHE A 97 -31.78 -40.97 -19.72
N GLY A 98 -31.33 -40.36 -20.83
CA GLY A 98 -31.69 -40.80 -22.18
C GLY A 98 -33.19 -40.66 -22.50
N VAL A 99 -33.92 -39.86 -21.71
CA VAL A 99 -35.34 -39.60 -21.90
C VAL A 99 -35.54 -38.39 -22.81
N ASN A 100 -36.61 -38.38 -23.61
CA ASN A 100 -37.04 -37.19 -24.33
C ASN A 100 -38.23 -36.57 -23.60
N LEU A 101 -37.96 -35.49 -22.85
CA LEU A 101 -38.95 -34.69 -22.14
C LEU A 101 -39.67 -33.72 -23.07
N GLY A 102 -39.15 -33.53 -24.29
CA GLY A 102 -39.74 -32.63 -25.30
C GLY A 102 -39.48 -31.15 -25.03
N VAL A 103 -38.57 -30.82 -24.09
CA VAL A 103 -38.24 -29.43 -23.73
C VAL A 103 -37.62 -28.69 -24.92
N ASP A 104 -36.88 -29.41 -25.76
CA ASP A 104 -36.20 -28.87 -26.94
C ASP A 104 -37.14 -28.41 -28.07
N GLU A 105 -38.38 -28.94 -28.11
CA GLU A 105 -39.37 -28.62 -29.15
C GLU A 105 -40.66 -28.01 -28.60
N LEU A 106 -40.72 -27.75 -27.28
CA LEU A 106 -41.91 -27.23 -26.60
C LEU A 106 -42.37 -25.89 -27.17
N LEU A 107 -41.42 -24.98 -27.45
CA LEU A 107 -41.68 -23.64 -27.94
C LEU A 107 -41.55 -23.52 -29.47
N MET A 108 -40.68 -24.33 -30.08
CA MET A 108 -40.42 -24.30 -31.52
C MET A 108 -39.96 -25.68 -32.01
N ARG A 109 -40.65 -26.24 -33.00
CA ARG A 109 -40.24 -27.50 -33.63
C ARG A 109 -39.03 -27.29 -34.52
N SER A 110 -38.08 -28.21 -34.45
CA SER A 110 -36.82 -28.07 -35.19
C SER A 110 -37.03 -28.39 -36.68
N TYR A 111 -36.92 -27.37 -37.55
CA TYR A 111 -36.93 -27.55 -39.01
C TYR A 111 -35.53 -27.64 -39.64
N VAL A 112 -34.47 -27.46 -38.84
CA VAL A 112 -33.08 -27.54 -39.30
C VAL A 112 -32.42 -28.76 -38.69
N ARG A 113 -31.79 -29.59 -39.53
CA ARG A 113 -30.97 -30.72 -39.05
C ARG A 113 -29.74 -30.18 -38.32
N SER A 114 -29.81 -30.09 -37.00
CA SER A 114 -28.64 -29.95 -36.13
C SER A 114 -27.83 -31.23 -36.29
N GLY A 115 -26.51 -31.15 -36.44
CA GLY A 115 -25.64 -32.32 -36.65
C GLY A 115 -25.47 -33.22 -35.41
N ILE A 116 -26.50 -33.33 -34.56
CA ILE A 116 -26.58 -34.13 -33.32
C ILE A 116 -27.72 -35.14 -33.51
N LEU A 117 -27.61 -36.33 -32.87
CA LEU A 117 -28.58 -37.43 -32.96
C LEU A 117 -30.00 -37.09 -32.45
N HIS A 118 -30.17 -35.97 -31.77
CA HIS A 118 -31.46 -35.48 -31.28
C HIS A 118 -31.75 -34.09 -31.86
N PHE A 119 -32.90 -33.94 -32.50
CA PHE A 119 -33.32 -32.71 -33.18
C PHE A 119 -33.52 -31.56 -32.19
N GLY A 120 -33.11 -30.35 -32.57
CA GLY A 120 -33.38 -29.12 -31.81
C GLY A 120 -32.67 -28.96 -30.46
N ARG A 121 -32.00 -30.01 -29.95
CA ARG A 121 -31.38 -30.01 -28.63
C ARG A 121 -30.19 -29.07 -28.51
N MET A 122 -30.12 -28.38 -27.38
CA MET A 122 -28.93 -27.64 -26.99
C MET A 122 -27.77 -28.59 -26.66
N ALA A 123 -26.53 -28.21 -26.99
CA ALA A 123 -25.35 -29.00 -26.63
C ALA A 123 -25.19 -29.09 -25.10
N ILE A 124 -24.71 -30.21 -24.56
CA ILE A 124 -24.60 -30.40 -23.09
C ILE A 124 -23.68 -29.37 -22.44
N ALA A 125 -22.61 -28.95 -23.12
CA ALA A 125 -21.72 -27.89 -22.63
C ALA A 125 -22.45 -26.54 -22.50
N THR A 126 -23.27 -26.20 -23.50
CA THR A 126 -24.12 -25.00 -23.50
C THR A 126 -25.17 -25.08 -22.39
N ALA A 127 -25.80 -26.24 -22.19
CA ALA A 127 -26.75 -26.48 -21.10
C ALA A 127 -26.09 -26.31 -19.72
N SER A 128 -24.87 -26.81 -19.56
CA SER A 128 -24.09 -26.69 -18.33
C SER A 128 -23.74 -25.23 -18.02
N CYS A 129 -23.30 -24.45 -19.02
CA CYS A 129 -23.03 -23.02 -18.86
C CYS A 129 -24.28 -22.25 -18.41
N PHE A 130 -25.43 -22.47 -19.06
CA PHE A 130 -26.67 -21.79 -18.68
C PHE A 130 -27.19 -22.22 -17.32
N THR A 131 -27.08 -23.51 -16.98
CA THR A 131 -27.47 -24.00 -15.65
C THR A 131 -26.62 -23.35 -14.56
N ALA A 132 -25.29 -23.35 -14.73
CA ALA A 132 -24.37 -22.74 -13.78
C ALA A 132 -24.60 -21.23 -13.63
N PHE A 133 -24.74 -20.51 -14.75
CA PHE A 133 -25.04 -19.07 -14.74
C PHE A 133 -26.41 -18.77 -14.13
N GLY A 134 -27.43 -19.57 -14.44
CA GLY A 134 -28.78 -19.43 -13.90
C GLY A 134 -28.82 -19.63 -12.39
N VAL A 135 -28.11 -20.65 -11.88
CA VAL A 135 -27.95 -20.89 -10.44
C VAL A 135 -27.24 -19.70 -9.79
N ALA A 136 -26.15 -19.22 -10.41
CA ALA A 136 -25.42 -18.06 -9.90
C ALA A 136 -26.32 -16.83 -9.75
N GLN A 137 -27.10 -16.51 -10.80
CA GLN A 137 -28.01 -15.36 -10.81
C GLN A 137 -29.19 -15.54 -9.86
N THR A 138 -29.75 -16.74 -9.74
CA THR A 138 -30.81 -17.06 -8.76
C THR A 138 -30.31 -16.86 -7.33
N VAL A 139 -29.15 -17.43 -6.99
CA VAL A 139 -28.59 -17.31 -5.64
C VAL A 139 -28.18 -15.87 -5.36
N TRP A 140 -27.61 -15.17 -6.34
CA TRP A 140 -27.29 -13.75 -6.28
C TRP A 140 -28.52 -12.90 -5.96
N ALA A 141 -29.63 -13.14 -6.67
CA ALA A 141 -30.89 -12.46 -6.45
C ALA A 141 -31.53 -12.83 -5.09
N LEU A 142 -31.35 -14.05 -4.58
CA LEU A 142 -31.91 -14.48 -3.29
C LEU A 142 -31.12 -13.98 -2.07
N ARG A 143 -29.78 -13.98 -2.16
CA ARG A 143 -28.86 -13.71 -1.03
C ARG A 143 -28.02 -12.46 -1.25
N ARG A 144 -28.67 -11.39 -1.72
CA ARG A 144 -28.01 -10.11 -2.02
C ARG A 144 -27.24 -9.60 -0.80
N GLY A 145 -25.94 -9.32 -0.97
CA GLY A 145 -25.05 -8.85 0.10
C GLY A 145 -24.37 -9.95 0.92
N ALA A 146 -25.03 -11.09 1.14
CA ALA A 146 -24.49 -12.23 1.90
C ALA A 146 -23.74 -13.26 1.02
N TYR A 147 -24.05 -13.32 -0.28
CA TYR A 147 -23.37 -14.24 -1.19
C TYR A 147 -21.95 -13.74 -1.51
N PRO A 148 -20.92 -14.59 -1.39
CA PRO A 148 -19.55 -14.16 -1.69
C PRO A 148 -19.37 -14.08 -3.23
N PRO A 149 -18.91 -12.92 -3.77
CA PRO A 149 -18.74 -12.69 -5.21
C PRO A 149 -17.84 -13.70 -5.92
N ILE A 150 -16.99 -14.40 -5.17
CA ILE A 150 -16.12 -15.47 -5.67
C ILE A 150 -16.88 -16.50 -6.52
N PHE A 151 -18.06 -16.96 -6.11
CA PHE A 151 -18.79 -17.98 -6.88
C PHE A 151 -19.25 -17.44 -8.24
N LEU A 152 -19.71 -16.19 -8.28
CA LEU A 152 -20.10 -15.53 -9.53
C LEU A 152 -18.89 -15.32 -10.44
N ALA A 153 -17.74 -14.95 -9.87
CA ALA A 153 -16.49 -14.81 -10.61
C ALA A 153 -15.99 -16.15 -11.17
N LEU A 154 -16.02 -17.22 -10.38
CA LEU A 154 -15.59 -18.56 -10.82
C LEU A 154 -16.48 -19.10 -11.93
N ILE A 155 -17.81 -18.93 -11.80
CA ILE A 155 -18.77 -19.32 -12.84
C ILE A 155 -18.56 -18.48 -14.10
N GLY A 156 -18.42 -17.15 -13.96
CA GLY A 156 -18.13 -16.25 -15.08
C GLY A 156 -16.85 -16.63 -15.82
N ALA A 157 -15.75 -16.86 -15.09
CA ALA A 157 -14.48 -17.30 -15.66
C ALA A 157 -14.59 -18.65 -16.37
N THR A 158 -15.29 -19.61 -15.77
CA THR A 158 -15.48 -20.94 -16.38
C THR A 158 -16.30 -20.85 -17.67
N VAL A 159 -17.38 -20.07 -17.68
CA VAL A 159 -18.22 -19.85 -18.87
C VAL A 159 -17.43 -19.13 -19.97
N THR A 160 -16.66 -18.09 -19.62
CA THR A 160 -15.78 -17.41 -20.58
C THR A 160 -14.70 -18.35 -21.12
N ALA A 161 -14.07 -19.15 -20.26
CA ALA A 161 -13.04 -20.11 -20.64
C ALA A 161 -13.58 -21.18 -21.60
N LEU A 162 -14.75 -21.77 -21.31
CA LEU A 162 -15.39 -22.73 -22.21
C LEU A 162 -15.78 -22.10 -23.56
N GLY A 163 -16.28 -20.87 -23.54
CA GLY A 163 -16.56 -20.10 -24.76
C GLY A 163 -15.29 -19.83 -25.57
N ALA A 164 -14.19 -19.45 -24.92
CA ALA A 164 -12.91 -19.19 -25.55
C ALA A 164 -12.32 -20.45 -26.20
N VAL A 165 -12.29 -21.57 -25.47
CA VAL A 165 -11.83 -22.88 -25.99
C VAL A 165 -12.62 -23.26 -27.25
N ALA A 166 -13.95 -23.14 -27.21
CA ALA A 166 -14.81 -23.45 -28.34
C ALA A 166 -14.60 -22.49 -29.53
N PHE A 167 -14.43 -21.19 -29.27
CA PHE A 167 -14.20 -20.18 -30.30
C PHE A 167 -12.86 -20.39 -31.01
N THR A 168 -11.80 -20.69 -30.26
CA THR A 168 -10.48 -21.02 -30.82
C THR A 168 -10.56 -22.23 -31.76
N GLY A 169 -11.39 -23.22 -31.46
CA GLY A 169 -11.60 -24.37 -32.34
C GLY A 169 -12.22 -24.05 -33.70
N TYR A 170 -13.04 -23.00 -33.78
CA TYR A 170 -13.53 -22.47 -35.05
C TYR A 170 -12.44 -21.74 -35.83
N PHE A 171 -11.56 -21.01 -35.14
CA PHE A 171 -10.50 -20.22 -35.77
C PHE A 171 -9.38 -21.07 -36.39
N ILE A 172 -8.99 -22.17 -35.72
CA ILE A 172 -7.95 -23.09 -36.22
C ILE A 172 -8.50 -23.97 -37.37
N GLY A 173 -9.80 -23.89 -37.68
CA GLY A 173 -10.42 -24.65 -38.78
C GLY A 173 -10.61 -26.14 -38.46
N VAL A 174 -10.32 -26.56 -37.23
CA VAL A 174 -10.36 -27.96 -36.82
C VAL A 174 -11.67 -28.37 -36.14
N THR A 175 -12.77 -27.81 -36.62
CA THR A 175 -14.13 -28.03 -36.08
C THR A 175 -14.55 -29.50 -35.99
N GLU A 176 -13.89 -30.39 -36.73
CA GLU A 176 -14.07 -31.85 -36.67
C GLU A 176 -13.25 -32.53 -35.54
N ALA A 177 -12.14 -31.96 -35.08
CA ALA A 177 -11.38 -32.54 -33.96
C ALA A 177 -11.76 -31.96 -32.59
N TYR A 178 -12.48 -30.83 -32.59
CA TYR A 178 -13.21 -30.31 -31.42
C TYR A 178 -14.49 -31.13 -31.10
N ARG A 179 -14.70 -32.27 -31.78
CA ARG A 179 -15.73 -33.27 -31.52
C ARG A 179 -15.35 -34.15 -30.33
N TRP A 180 -15.57 -33.68 -29.10
CA TRP A 180 -15.64 -34.58 -27.95
C TRP A 180 -16.97 -35.35 -28.01
N GLY A 181 -17.06 -36.29 -28.96
CA GLY A 181 -18.29 -37.04 -29.22
C GLY A 181 -19.51 -36.17 -29.54
N GLN A 182 -20.69 -36.60 -29.09
CA GLN A 182 -21.97 -35.89 -29.29
C GLN A 182 -22.12 -34.65 -28.38
N PHE A 183 -21.13 -34.34 -27.55
CA PHE A 183 -21.31 -33.48 -26.38
C PHE A 183 -20.92 -32.00 -26.60
N THR A 184 -20.17 -31.63 -27.65
CA THR A 184 -19.49 -30.31 -27.69
C THR A 184 -19.76 -29.42 -28.90
N ARG A 185 -20.66 -29.77 -29.83
CA ARG A 185 -20.96 -28.90 -30.99
C ARG A 185 -21.86 -27.71 -30.59
N MET A 186 -21.26 -26.64 -30.08
CA MET A 186 -21.91 -25.34 -29.92
C MET A 186 -21.63 -24.46 -31.15
N ALA A 187 -22.58 -23.62 -31.57
CA ALA A 187 -22.38 -22.73 -32.72
C ALA A 187 -21.30 -21.65 -32.42
N VAL A 188 -20.61 -21.14 -33.45
CA VAL A 188 -19.54 -20.14 -33.27
C VAL A 188 -20.01 -18.86 -32.55
N HIS A 189 -21.20 -18.38 -32.87
CA HIS A 189 -21.78 -17.22 -32.18
C HIS A 189 -22.27 -17.57 -30.77
N THR A 190 -22.61 -18.82 -30.49
CA THR A 190 -22.85 -19.29 -29.12
C THR A 190 -21.57 -19.23 -28.29
N SER A 191 -20.41 -19.64 -28.84
CA SER A 191 -19.13 -19.50 -28.13
C SER A 191 -18.77 -18.04 -27.84
N LEU A 192 -18.95 -17.14 -28.82
CA LEU A 192 -18.73 -15.71 -28.61
C LEU A 192 -19.71 -15.13 -27.58
N GLY A 193 -20.97 -15.53 -27.63
CA GLY A 193 -21.99 -15.16 -26.65
C GLY A 193 -21.59 -15.54 -25.23
N PHE A 194 -21.04 -16.73 -25.02
CA PHE A 194 -20.56 -17.16 -23.70
C PHE A 194 -19.33 -16.39 -23.21
N ILE A 195 -18.42 -16.00 -24.11
CA ILE A 195 -17.29 -15.12 -23.75
C ILE A 195 -17.83 -13.79 -23.20
N VAL A 196 -18.77 -13.17 -23.92
CA VAL A 196 -19.40 -11.90 -23.53
C VAL A 196 -20.18 -12.03 -22.22
N LEU A 197 -20.98 -13.09 -22.08
CA LEU A 197 -21.82 -13.34 -20.91
C LEU A 197 -20.99 -13.64 -19.65
N GLY A 198 -19.95 -14.47 -19.76
CA GLY A 198 -19.04 -14.75 -18.65
C GLY A 198 -18.22 -13.52 -18.25
N ALA A 199 -17.81 -12.68 -19.21
CA ALA A 199 -17.18 -11.39 -18.93
C ALA A 199 -18.12 -10.45 -18.16
N GLY A 200 -19.42 -10.43 -18.53
CA GLY A 200 -20.46 -9.70 -17.79
C GLY A 200 -20.57 -10.15 -16.34
N ALA A 201 -20.59 -11.47 -16.07
CA ALA A 201 -20.60 -12.00 -14.70
C ALA A 201 -19.32 -11.68 -13.92
N LEU A 202 -18.14 -11.72 -14.55
CA LEU A 202 -16.88 -11.31 -13.92
C LEU A 202 -16.91 -9.83 -13.53
N CYS A 203 -17.44 -8.97 -14.40
CA CYS A 203 -17.61 -7.55 -14.10
C CYS A 203 -18.62 -7.31 -12.97
N GLU A 204 -19.71 -8.09 -12.93
CA GLU A 204 -20.70 -8.05 -11.84
C GLU A 204 -20.07 -8.47 -10.50
N ALA A 205 -19.26 -9.53 -10.49
CA ALA A 205 -18.52 -9.97 -9.31
C ALA A 205 -17.49 -8.93 -8.85
N TRP A 206 -16.78 -8.28 -9.79
CA TRP A 206 -15.85 -7.20 -9.47
C TRP A 206 -16.57 -5.98 -8.88
N LEU A 207 -17.68 -5.56 -9.49
CA LEU A 207 -18.50 -4.45 -9.00
C LEU A 207 -18.97 -4.70 -7.56
N ALA A 208 -19.30 -5.94 -7.22
CA ALA A 208 -19.70 -6.31 -5.87
C ALA A 208 -18.57 -6.19 -4.84
N GLU A 209 -17.34 -6.57 -5.19
CA GLU A 209 -16.16 -6.42 -4.32
C GLU A 209 -15.80 -4.94 -4.12
N VAL A 210 -15.87 -4.15 -5.19
CA VAL A 210 -15.67 -2.69 -5.12
C VAL A 210 -16.69 -2.05 -4.19
N ARG A 211 -17.98 -2.44 -4.28
CA ARG A 211 -19.04 -1.97 -3.36
C ARG A 211 -18.78 -2.38 -1.90
N ARG A 212 -17.98 -3.42 -1.65
CA ARG A 212 -17.54 -3.84 -0.31
C ARG A 212 -16.25 -3.17 0.16
N GLY A 213 -15.68 -2.25 -0.62
CA GLY A 213 -14.40 -1.59 -0.31
C GLY A 213 -13.17 -2.45 -0.58
N VAL A 214 -13.33 -3.58 -1.27
CA VAL A 214 -12.23 -4.47 -1.64
C VAL A 214 -11.67 -4.04 -3.00
N SER A 215 -10.51 -3.41 -2.99
CA SER A 215 -9.84 -2.94 -4.21
C SER A 215 -9.21 -4.07 -5.02
N ARG A 216 -8.81 -5.17 -4.36
CA ARG A 216 -8.13 -6.32 -4.98
C ARG A 216 -8.89 -7.60 -4.65
N PRO A 217 -9.68 -8.15 -5.59
CA PRO A 217 -10.44 -9.37 -5.32
C PRO A 217 -9.54 -10.60 -5.10
N HIS A 218 -9.80 -11.32 -4.01
CA HIS A 218 -9.11 -12.58 -3.66
C HIS A 218 -9.36 -13.73 -4.65
N TRP A 219 -10.37 -13.59 -5.51
CA TRP A 219 -10.71 -14.59 -6.51
C TRP A 219 -9.92 -14.47 -7.82
N LEU A 220 -9.16 -13.38 -8.03
CA LEU A 220 -8.36 -13.17 -9.24
C LEU A 220 -7.33 -14.27 -9.54
N PRO A 221 -6.58 -14.80 -8.54
CA PRO A 221 -5.69 -15.95 -8.75
C PRO A 221 -6.39 -17.15 -9.39
N PHE A 222 -7.60 -17.47 -8.93
CA PHE A 222 -8.37 -18.59 -9.47
C PHE A 222 -8.84 -18.32 -10.90
N VAL A 223 -9.26 -17.09 -11.21
CA VAL A 223 -9.61 -16.69 -12.58
C VAL A 223 -8.42 -16.83 -13.52
N ALA A 224 -7.22 -16.40 -13.08
CA ALA A 224 -5.99 -16.58 -13.86
C ALA A 224 -5.66 -18.06 -14.09
N THR A 225 -5.82 -18.92 -13.07
CA THR A 225 -5.62 -20.37 -13.21
C THR A 225 -6.64 -21.00 -14.16
N ILE A 226 -7.91 -20.58 -14.12
CA ILE A 226 -8.95 -21.08 -15.04
C ILE A 226 -8.59 -20.72 -16.48
N PHE A 227 -8.23 -19.47 -16.76
CA PHE A 227 -7.86 -19.05 -18.12
C PHE A 227 -6.57 -19.71 -18.60
N GLY A 228 -5.55 -19.86 -17.75
CA GLY A 228 -4.35 -20.62 -18.09
C GLY A 228 -4.66 -22.08 -18.41
N SER A 229 -5.52 -22.72 -17.61
CA SER A 229 -5.89 -24.12 -17.81
C SER A 229 -6.69 -24.28 -19.11
N ALA A 230 -7.57 -23.34 -19.43
CA ALA A 230 -8.30 -23.31 -20.69
C ALA A 230 -7.39 -23.14 -21.91
N ALA A 231 -6.37 -22.29 -21.81
CA ALA A 231 -5.34 -22.16 -22.85
C ALA A 231 -4.54 -23.46 -23.01
N SER A 232 -4.20 -24.12 -21.90
CA SER A 232 -3.50 -25.41 -21.89
C SER A 232 -4.34 -26.53 -22.53
N VAL A 233 -5.64 -26.59 -22.23
CA VAL A 233 -6.59 -27.51 -22.87
C VAL A 233 -6.71 -27.21 -24.36
N SER A 234 -6.76 -25.94 -24.77
CA SER A 234 -6.82 -25.55 -26.19
C SER A 234 -5.56 -25.97 -26.95
N LEU A 235 -4.37 -25.78 -26.35
CA LEU A 235 -3.11 -26.21 -26.93
C LEU A 235 -3.02 -27.73 -27.01
N TRP A 236 -3.38 -28.43 -25.93
CA TRP A 236 -3.45 -29.88 -25.89
C TRP A 236 -4.34 -30.43 -27.01
N GLN A 237 -5.53 -29.85 -27.17
CA GLN A 237 -6.44 -30.23 -28.24
C GLN A 237 -5.78 -30.06 -29.61
N ALA A 238 -5.23 -28.87 -29.90
CA ALA A 238 -4.55 -28.61 -31.18
C ALA A 238 -3.44 -29.63 -31.47
N LEU A 239 -2.63 -29.99 -30.47
CA LEU A 239 -1.58 -31.00 -30.59
C LEU A 239 -2.13 -32.40 -30.85
N VAL A 240 -3.22 -32.80 -30.19
CA VAL A 240 -3.88 -34.10 -30.43
C VAL A 240 -4.38 -34.20 -31.87
N VAL A 241 -4.89 -33.10 -32.44
CA VAL A 241 -5.33 -33.09 -33.84
C VAL A 241 -4.16 -33.30 -34.78
N ASP A 242 -3.12 -32.47 -34.64
CA ASP A 242 -1.94 -32.54 -35.49
C ASP A 242 -1.32 -33.94 -35.44
N GLN A 243 -1.24 -34.50 -34.23
CA GLN A 243 -0.87 -35.88 -34.02
C GLN A 243 -1.76 -36.86 -34.79
N SER A 244 -3.08 -36.77 -34.65
CA SER A 244 -4.00 -37.76 -35.25
C SER A 244 -3.89 -37.79 -36.77
N GLY A 245 -3.62 -36.65 -37.41
CA GLY A 245 -3.34 -36.57 -38.84
C GLY A 245 -1.99 -37.20 -39.22
N ASN A 246 -0.94 -36.91 -38.44
CA ASN A 246 0.43 -37.33 -38.74
C ASN A 246 0.73 -38.79 -38.31
N LEU A 247 0.16 -39.27 -37.21
CA LEU A 247 0.38 -40.61 -36.65
C LEU A 247 -0.18 -41.72 -37.53
N ALA A 248 -1.26 -41.49 -38.28
CA ALA A 248 -1.76 -42.51 -39.23
C ALA A 248 -0.70 -42.81 -40.32
N ILE A 249 -0.07 -41.75 -40.83
CA ILE A 249 1.02 -41.84 -41.81
C ILE A 249 2.25 -42.45 -41.14
N ILE A 250 2.67 -41.94 -39.98
CA ILE A 250 3.86 -42.39 -39.27
C ILE A 250 3.73 -43.85 -38.79
N HIS A 251 2.55 -44.31 -38.38
CA HIS A 251 2.31 -45.70 -37.98
C HIS A 251 2.43 -46.65 -39.18
N GLN A 252 1.94 -46.24 -40.36
CA GLN A 252 2.14 -46.99 -41.60
C GLN A 252 3.63 -47.07 -42.00
N TYR A 253 4.38 -45.96 -41.86
CA TYR A 253 5.83 -45.95 -42.11
C TYR A 253 6.65 -46.70 -41.04
N SER A 254 6.22 -46.70 -39.79
CA SER A 254 6.88 -47.35 -38.65
C SER A 254 6.79 -48.88 -38.73
N GLN A 255 5.76 -49.44 -39.36
CA GLN A 255 5.67 -50.88 -39.61
C GLN A 255 6.77 -51.36 -40.57
N ALA A 256 7.25 -50.49 -41.46
CA ALA A 256 8.34 -50.79 -42.38
C ALA A 256 9.74 -50.56 -41.76
N HIS A 257 9.86 -49.82 -40.65
CA HIS A 257 11.14 -49.46 -40.03
C HIS A 257 11.08 -49.59 -38.49
N PRO A 258 11.46 -50.76 -37.92
CA PRO A 258 11.32 -51.04 -36.50
C PRO A 258 12.15 -50.13 -35.57
N GLY A 259 13.18 -49.44 -36.08
CA GLY A 259 13.97 -48.46 -35.31
C GLY A 259 13.23 -47.17 -34.97
N LEU A 260 12.09 -46.88 -35.61
CA LEU A 260 11.31 -45.66 -35.38
C LEU A 260 10.30 -45.78 -34.22
N GLY A 261 10.12 -46.97 -33.62
CA GLY A 261 9.12 -47.19 -32.58
C GLY A 261 9.27 -46.26 -31.37
N GLN A 262 10.51 -45.94 -30.96
CA GLN A 262 10.77 -44.97 -29.89
C GLN A 262 10.35 -43.55 -30.27
N TYR A 263 10.55 -43.14 -31.54
CA TYR A 263 10.15 -41.83 -32.05
C TYR A 263 8.62 -41.70 -32.09
N VAL A 264 7.92 -42.73 -32.59
CA VAL A 264 6.45 -42.76 -32.61
C VAL A 264 5.88 -42.72 -31.19
N GLN A 265 6.48 -43.46 -30.26
CA GLN A 265 6.06 -43.47 -28.86
C GLN A 265 6.32 -42.12 -28.17
N ALA A 266 7.48 -41.49 -28.39
CA ALA A 266 7.78 -40.15 -27.88
C ALA A 266 6.81 -39.11 -28.44
N GLN A 267 6.58 -39.13 -29.77
CA GLN A 267 5.66 -38.21 -30.41
C GLN A 267 4.25 -38.38 -29.86
N SER A 268 3.78 -39.61 -29.60
CA SER A 268 2.45 -39.92 -29.03
C SER A 268 2.19 -39.31 -27.63
N ARG A 269 3.24 -39.05 -26.85
CA ARG A 269 3.13 -38.51 -25.47
C ARG A 269 3.08 -36.98 -25.40
N LEU A 270 3.58 -36.28 -26.43
CA LEU A 270 3.74 -34.82 -26.43
C LEU A 270 2.49 -34.02 -26.00
N PRO A 271 1.25 -34.32 -26.45
CA PRO A 271 0.09 -33.56 -26.02
C PRO A 271 -0.16 -33.72 -24.53
N TYR A 272 -0.07 -34.94 -23.98
CA TYR A 272 -0.35 -35.19 -22.57
C TYR A 272 0.69 -34.51 -21.67
N GLU A 273 1.95 -34.48 -22.10
CA GLU A 273 3.01 -33.72 -21.43
C GLU A 273 2.76 -32.21 -21.51
N ALA A 274 2.34 -31.70 -22.67
CA ALA A 274 1.97 -30.29 -22.84
C ALA A 274 0.76 -29.90 -21.96
N LEU A 275 -0.23 -30.79 -21.80
CA LEU A 275 -1.37 -30.57 -20.92
C LEU A 275 -0.94 -30.53 -19.45
N ALA A 276 -0.16 -31.52 -19.00
CA ALA A 276 0.32 -31.59 -17.62
C ALA A 276 1.21 -30.38 -17.28
N GLY A 277 2.16 -30.04 -18.15
CA GLY A 277 3.00 -28.85 -18.02
C GLY A 277 2.19 -27.56 -18.03
N GLY A 278 1.21 -27.44 -18.94
CA GLY A 278 0.34 -26.27 -19.03
C GLY A 278 -0.53 -26.05 -17.80
N VAL A 279 -1.12 -27.11 -17.24
CA VAL A 279 -1.88 -27.03 -15.98
C VAL A 279 -0.98 -26.60 -14.82
N LEU A 280 0.25 -27.15 -14.73
CA LEU A 280 1.23 -26.71 -13.74
C LEU A 280 1.59 -25.23 -13.88
N VAL A 281 1.86 -24.76 -15.11
CA VAL A 281 2.11 -23.34 -15.40
C VAL A 281 0.90 -22.47 -15.03
N SER A 282 -0.32 -22.97 -15.22
CA SER A 282 -1.56 -22.26 -14.87
C SER A 282 -1.76 -22.12 -13.35
N CYS A 283 -1.39 -23.16 -12.59
CA CYS A 283 -1.34 -23.10 -11.13
C CYS A 283 -0.26 -22.12 -10.65
N LEU A 284 0.93 -22.14 -11.27
CA LEU A 284 2.01 -21.19 -10.96
C LEU A 284 1.63 -19.75 -11.29
N LEU A 285 0.91 -19.52 -12.40
CA LEU A 285 0.40 -18.21 -12.76
C LEU A 285 -0.59 -17.70 -11.71
N GLY A 286 -1.56 -18.53 -11.30
CA GLY A 286 -2.47 -18.19 -10.21
C GLY A 286 -1.73 -17.88 -8.91
N TRP A 287 -0.74 -18.71 -8.55
CA TRP A 287 0.12 -18.49 -7.39
C TRP A 287 0.90 -17.17 -7.47
N SER A 288 1.43 -16.82 -8.65
CA SER A 288 2.14 -15.55 -8.85
C SER A 288 1.22 -14.34 -8.68
N VAL A 289 -0.03 -14.43 -9.16
CA VAL A 289 -1.04 -13.37 -8.97
C VAL A 289 -1.37 -13.24 -7.47
N TYR A 290 -1.54 -14.37 -6.77
CA TYR A 290 -1.76 -14.39 -5.33
C TYR A 290 -0.59 -13.74 -4.56
N LEU A 291 0.65 -14.11 -4.87
CA LEU A 291 1.83 -13.53 -4.24
C LEU A 291 1.95 -12.02 -4.54
N ALA A 292 1.67 -11.60 -5.78
CA ALA A 292 1.70 -10.19 -6.15
C ALA A 292 0.65 -9.37 -5.39
N GLN A 293 -0.57 -9.89 -5.23
CA GLN A 293 -1.61 -9.24 -4.43
C GLN A 293 -1.18 -9.10 -2.97
N ARG A 294 -0.69 -10.18 -2.37
CA ARG A 294 -0.25 -10.20 -0.97
C ARG A 294 0.96 -9.30 -0.71
N ALA A 295 1.89 -9.22 -1.66
CA ALA A 295 3.02 -8.31 -1.61
C ALA A 295 2.56 -6.85 -1.66
N SER A 296 1.61 -6.54 -2.54
CA SER A 296 1.08 -5.18 -2.69
C SER A 296 0.29 -4.71 -1.47
N GLU A 297 -0.50 -5.58 -0.84
CA GLU A 297 -1.19 -5.27 0.42
C GLU A 297 -0.21 -5.00 1.57
N ARG A 298 0.85 -5.81 1.68
CA ARG A 298 1.90 -5.60 2.69
C ARG A 298 2.67 -4.29 2.47
N ALA A 299 2.98 -3.95 1.22
CA ALA A 299 3.64 -2.70 0.89
C ALA A 299 2.78 -1.47 1.27
N GLU A 300 1.47 -1.54 1.04
CA GLU A 300 0.55 -0.45 1.42
C GLU A 300 0.44 -0.30 2.95
N MET A 301 0.39 -1.41 3.69
CA MET A 301 0.41 -1.39 5.15
C MET A 301 1.70 -0.79 5.70
N LEU A 302 2.85 -1.18 5.13
CA LEU A 302 4.15 -0.63 5.54
C LEU A 302 4.28 0.86 5.22
N SER A 303 3.76 1.31 4.08
CA SER A 303 3.75 2.73 3.71
C SER A 303 2.94 3.56 4.72
N LYS A 304 1.74 3.10 5.08
CA LYS A 304 0.89 3.80 6.07
C LYS A 304 1.53 3.84 7.46
N ALA A 305 2.14 2.73 7.88
CA ALA A 305 2.88 2.67 9.15
C ALA A 305 4.12 3.58 9.14
N GLY A 306 4.80 3.71 7.99
CA GLY A 306 5.91 4.63 7.79
C GLY A 306 5.49 6.09 7.94
N GLU A 307 4.43 6.51 7.24
CA GLU A 307 3.88 7.87 7.34
C GLU A 307 3.43 8.20 8.77
N GLU A 308 2.77 7.26 9.46
CA GLU A 308 2.36 7.47 10.86
C GLU A 308 3.55 7.61 11.81
N LEU A 309 4.60 6.82 11.61
CA LEU A 309 5.81 6.91 12.40
C LEU A 309 6.53 8.23 12.17
N GLU A 310 6.66 8.67 10.92
CA GLU A 310 7.25 9.97 10.58
C GLU A 310 6.48 11.13 11.23
N HIS A 311 5.14 11.09 11.18
CA HIS A 311 4.31 12.09 11.86
C HIS A 311 4.54 12.10 13.38
N ARG A 312 4.60 10.93 14.02
CA ARG A 312 4.85 10.83 15.48
C ARG A 312 6.25 11.32 15.86
N VAL A 313 7.26 11.04 15.03
CA VAL A 313 8.64 11.52 15.26
C VAL A 313 8.69 13.04 15.12
N GLN A 314 8.06 13.59 14.08
CA GLN A 314 8.00 15.03 13.87
C GLN A 314 7.30 15.74 15.04
N GLU A 315 6.14 15.24 15.46
CA GLU A 315 5.37 15.78 16.59
C GLU A 315 6.18 15.80 17.90
N ARG A 316 6.92 14.71 18.20
CA ARG A 316 7.77 14.64 19.40
C ARG A 316 8.99 15.56 19.31
N THR A 317 9.52 15.77 18.12
CA THR A 317 10.67 16.68 17.90
C THR A 317 10.23 18.13 18.09
N GLU A 318 9.08 18.52 17.54
CA GLU A 318 8.51 19.86 17.72
C GLU A 318 8.15 20.14 19.18
N ASP A 319 7.60 19.16 19.90
CA ASP A 319 7.26 19.30 21.32
C ASP A 319 8.51 19.50 22.20
N LEU A 320 9.58 18.76 21.90
CA LEU A 320 10.87 18.91 22.58
C LEU A 320 11.49 20.29 22.32
N ASP A 321 11.48 20.74 21.06
CA ASP A 321 12.00 22.06 20.69
C ASP A 321 11.21 23.19 21.35
N ARG A 322 9.88 23.10 21.40
CA ARG A 322 9.02 24.06 22.13
C ARG A 322 9.34 24.09 23.61
N THR A 323 9.50 22.92 24.23
CA THR A 323 9.82 22.82 25.67
C THR A 323 11.18 23.44 25.96
N ASN A 324 12.19 23.15 25.14
CA ASN A 324 13.53 23.70 25.27
C ASN A 324 13.54 25.23 25.08
N GLN A 325 12.85 25.75 24.07
CA GLN A 325 12.73 27.21 23.85
C GLN A 325 12.03 27.91 25.02
N ALA A 326 10.90 27.36 25.49
CA ALA A 326 10.19 27.91 26.64
C ALA A 326 11.08 27.94 27.90
N LEU A 327 11.89 26.90 28.13
CA LEU A 327 12.82 26.87 29.25
C LEU A 327 13.93 27.92 29.11
N GLN A 328 14.50 28.09 27.92
CA GLN A 328 15.50 29.12 27.63
C GLN A 328 14.93 30.53 27.88
N GLU A 329 13.71 30.80 27.40
CA GLU A 329 13.01 32.08 27.58
C GLU A 329 12.73 32.36 29.05
N VAL A 330 12.21 31.38 29.80
CA VAL A 330 11.91 31.54 31.24
C VAL A 330 13.19 31.85 32.03
N LEU A 331 14.27 31.10 31.80
CA LEU A 331 15.54 31.34 32.50
C LEU A 331 16.15 32.70 32.14
N THR A 332 16.06 33.11 30.87
CA THR A 332 16.56 34.42 30.42
C THR A 332 15.75 35.56 31.04
N CYS A 333 14.43 35.46 31.05
CA CYS A 333 13.54 36.48 31.62
C CYS A 333 13.72 36.62 33.13
N VAL A 334 13.70 35.52 33.89
CA VAL A 334 13.79 35.56 35.36
C VAL A 334 15.17 36.02 35.84
N SER A 335 16.21 35.85 35.03
CA SER A 335 17.57 36.33 35.32
C SER A 335 17.87 37.75 34.79
N ASN A 336 16.87 38.50 34.29
CA ASN A 336 17.06 39.80 33.63
C ASN A 336 18.08 39.77 32.47
N GLY A 337 18.12 38.67 31.71
CA GLY A 337 19.02 38.47 30.58
C GLY A 337 20.43 37.99 30.95
N ARG A 338 20.72 37.81 32.26
CA ARG A 338 22.06 37.38 32.71
C ARG A 338 22.32 35.90 32.49
N LEU A 339 21.33 35.02 32.68
CA LEU A 339 21.48 33.57 32.43
C LEU A 339 21.04 33.23 31.00
N LYS A 340 21.93 32.59 30.24
CA LYS A 340 21.64 32.07 28.89
C LYS A 340 21.86 30.56 28.86
N LEU A 341 20.78 29.79 28.75
CA LEU A 341 20.86 28.34 28.58
C LEU A 341 21.19 28.01 27.12
N CYS A 342 22.29 27.30 26.90
CA CYS A 342 22.76 26.82 25.61
C CYS A 342 22.43 25.32 25.49
N LEU A 343 21.79 24.90 24.39
CA LEU A 343 21.43 23.49 24.15
C LEU A 343 22.50 22.75 23.34
N THR A 344 23.39 23.49 22.67
CA THR A 344 24.48 22.96 21.84
C THR A 344 25.74 23.76 22.09
N GLU A 345 26.91 23.16 21.84
CA GLU A 345 28.21 23.85 21.99
C GLU A 345 28.35 25.04 21.03
N ALA A 346 27.71 24.99 19.86
CA ALA A 346 27.68 26.09 18.89
C ALA A 346 26.90 27.32 19.39
N ALA A 347 26.03 27.18 20.40
CA ALA A 347 25.29 28.28 21.01
C ALA A 347 26.06 28.98 22.14
N LEU A 348 27.23 28.45 22.54
CA LEU A 348 28.12 29.13 23.49
C LEU A 348 28.75 30.37 22.82
N PRO A 349 29.11 31.41 23.60
CA PRO A 349 29.60 32.65 23.04
C PRO A 349 30.92 32.45 22.28
N PRO A 350 31.14 33.13 21.15
CA PRO A 350 32.41 33.09 20.46
C PRO A 350 33.51 33.70 21.33
N SER A 351 34.70 33.12 21.26
CA SER A 351 35.86 33.56 22.05
C SER A 351 37.10 33.66 21.16
N ARG A 352 37.94 34.67 21.39
CA ARG A 352 39.32 34.74 20.88
C ARG A 352 40.28 34.26 21.97
N SER A 353 41.23 33.41 21.58
CA SER A 353 42.27 32.95 22.50
C SER A 353 43.19 34.11 22.85
N ILE A 354 43.04 34.63 24.06
CA ILE A 354 44.03 35.52 24.64
C ILE A 354 44.57 34.79 25.86
N VAL A 355 45.82 34.34 25.73
CA VAL A 355 46.74 33.99 26.82
C VAL A 355 46.13 33.25 28.02
N SER A 356 46.17 31.91 28.02
CA SER A 356 46.64 31.08 29.16
C SER A 356 46.38 29.60 28.87
N SER A 357 47.26 28.75 29.40
CA SER A 357 47.10 27.30 29.43
C SER A 357 45.89 26.89 30.27
N SER A 358 45.12 25.90 29.80
CA SER A 358 44.02 25.28 30.55
C SER A 358 44.45 24.86 31.96
N VAL A 359 43.66 25.22 32.98
CA VAL A 359 43.90 24.86 34.38
C VAL A 359 43.03 23.68 34.75
N GLU A 360 43.64 22.59 35.22
CA GLU A 360 42.90 21.47 35.80
C GLU A 360 42.34 21.86 37.18
N LEU A 361 41.04 21.67 37.34
CA LEU A 361 40.28 21.99 38.55
C LEU A 361 40.20 20.76 39.45
N SER A 362 40.89 20.81 40.59
CA SER A 362 40.84 19.78 41.63
C SER A 362 40.63 20.41 43.03
N ARG A 363 40.27 19.58 44.03
CA ARG A 363 40.07 20.05 45.42
C ARG A 363 41.34 20.59 46.07
N THR A 364 42.50 20.10 45.67
CA THR A 364 43.80 20.41 46.28
C THR A 364 44.57 21.51 45.54
N SER A 365 44.32 21.67 44.24
CA SER A 365 45.00 22.63 43.36
C SER A 365 44.13 23.00 42.16
N GLY A 366 44.26 24.22 41.62
CA GLY A 366 43.50 24.67 40.44
C GLY A 366 42.47 25.76 40.73
N LEU A 367 41.72 25.66 41.82
CA LEU A 367 40.76 26.68 42.28
C LEU A 367 41.42 28.05 42.48
N LYS A 368 42.58 28.09 43.14
CA LYS A 368 43.35 29.33 43.32
C LYS A 368 43.95 29.81 41.99
N ALA A 369 44.49 28.90 41.19
CA ALA A 369 45.14 29.24 39.93
C ALA A 369 44.18 29.88 38.93
N LEU A 370 42.96 29.35 38.76
CA LEU A 370 41.98 29.96 37.85
C LEU A 370 41.53 31.34 38.34
N ARG A 371 41.38 31.54 39.65
CA ARG A 371 41.04 32.86 40.23
C ARG A 371 42.15 33.88 40.01
N ASP A 372 43.40 33.49 40.22
CA ASP A 372 44.56 34.36 40.00
C ASP A 372 44.70 34.73 38.51
N LEU A 373 44.48 33.77 37.61
CA LEU A 373 44.46 34.01 36.16
C LEU A 373 43.33 34.97 35.74
N ALA A 374 42.10 34.74 36.24
CA ALA A 374 40.96 35.62 35.94
C ALA A 374 41.22 37.05 36.45
N ARG A 375 41.80 37.18 37.65
CA ARG A 375 42.21 38.48 38.22
C ARG A 375 43.26 39.17 37.37
N GLN A 376 44.29 38.43 36.93
CA GLN A 376 45.35 38.99 36.09
C GLN A 376 44.81 39.45 34.73
N ALA A 377 44.02 38.62 34.06
CA ALA A 377 43.42 38.98 32.77
C ALA A 377 42.49 40.20 32.89
N ALA A 378 41.73 40.30 33.99
CA ALA A 378 40.86 41.45 34.24
C ALA A 378 41.65 42.75 34.54
N LEU A 379 42.80 42.65 35.22
CA LEU A 379 43.72 43.78 35.43
C LEU A 379 44.34 44.24 34.11
N GLU A 380 44.79 43.31 33.26
CA GLU A 380 45.35 43.60 31.94
C GLU A 380 44.32 44.22 30.99
N ALA A 381 43.05 43.82 31.11
CA ALA A 381 41.94 44.43 30.40
C ALA A 381 41.45 45.74 31.02
N SER A 382 42.08 46.23 32.11
CA SER A 382 41.73 47.47 32.82
C SER A 382 40.28 47.51 33.34
N LEU A 383 39.80 46.41 33.92
CA LEU A 383 38.51 46.41 34.63
C LEU A 383 38.62 47.18 35.97
N PRO A 384 37.54 47.84 36.43
CA PRO A 384 37.48 48.42 37.78
C PRO A 384 37.67 47.37 38.88
N VAL A 385 38.22 47.77 40.04
CA VAL A 385 38.54 46.85 41.15
C VAL A 385 37.30 46.08 41.63
N GLU A 386 36.16 46.75 41.76
CA GLU A 386 34.88 46.11 42.16
C GLU A 386 34.48 44.99 41.19
N ARG A 387 34.61 45.24 39.89
CA ARG A 387 34.27 44.29 38.82
C ARG A 387 35.24 43.11 38.77
N ILE A 388 36.49 43.32 39.15
CA ILE A 388 37.50 42.26 39.30
C ILE A 388 37.12 41.34 40.47
N ASP A 389 36.73 41.90 41.62
CA ASP A 389 36.36 41.11 42.79
C ASP A 389 35.04 40.34 42.58
N ASP A 390 34.08 40.93 41.86
CA ASP A 390 32.87 40.27 41.39
C ASP A 390 33.19 39.07 40.49
N LEU A 391 34.03 39.26 39.46
CA LEU A 391 34.45 38.19 38.56
C LEU A 391 35.15 37.06 39.32
N VAL A 392 36.08 37.39 40.21
CA VAL A 392 36.81 36.38 41.00
C VAL A 392 35.87 35.60 41.93
N THR A 393 34.84 36.25 42.47
CA THR A 393 33.79 35.59 43.26
C THR A 393 33.01 34.59 42.40
N ALA A 394 32.55 35.00 41.23
CA ALA A 394 31.84 34.12 40.30
C ALA A 394 32.68 32.92 39.86
N VAL A 395 33.96 33.15 39.53
CA VAL A 395 34.91 32.10 39.13
C VAL A 395 35.14 31.11 40.27
N SER A 396 35.17 31.58 41.52
CA SER A 396 35.28 30.72 42.70
C SER A 396 34.09 29.75 42.79
N GLU A 397 32.88 30.26 42.64
CA GLU A 397 31.65 29.46 42.69
C GLU A 397 31.54 28.49 41.51
N ALA A 398 31.83 28.94 40.28
CA ALA A 398 31.82 28.06 39.10
C ALA A 398 32.83 26.92 39.22
N SER A 399 34.06 27.23 39.67
CA SER A 399 35.11 26.23 39.87
C SER A 399 34.75 25.25 40.98
N MET A 400 34.16 25.74 42.07
CA MET A 400 33.71 24.89 43.17
C MET A 400 32.59 23.96 42.72
N ASN A 401 31.65 24.44 41.90
CA ASN A 401 30.60 23.61 41.32
C ASN A 401 31.18 22.49 40.45
N ALA A 402 32.14 22.79 39.57
CA ALA A 402 32.81 21.78 38.74
C ALA A 402 33.50 20.70 39.59
N VAL A 403 34.16 21.08 40.69
CA VAL A 403 34.86 20.14 41.57
C VAL A 403 33.91 19.32 42.47
N VAL A 404 32.85 19.94 42.99
CA VAL A 404 31.90 19.31 43.92
C VAL A 404 30.88 18.45 43.19
N HIS A 405 30.28 18.98 42.12
CA HIS A 405 29.21 18.33 41.37
C HIS A 405 29.73 17.57 40.14
N GLY A 406 30.84 18.02 39.55
CA GLY A 406 31.43 17.42 38.36
C GLY A 406 32.61 16.47 38.60
N GLY A 407 33.10 16.38 39.84
CA GLY A 407 34.25 15.54 40.20
C GLY A 407 35.61 16.09 39.76
N GLY A 408 35.64 17.31 39.21
CA GLY A 408 36.81 17.95 38.61
C GLY A 408 36.46 18.60 37.27
N GLY A 409 37.43 19.22 36.61
CA GLY A 409 37.18 19.89 35.34
C GLY A 409 38.37 20.68 34.81
N HIS A 410 38.11 21.53 33.83
CA HIS A 410 39.09 22.47 33.28
C HIS A 410 38.55 23.89 33.26
N GLY A 411 39.41 24.82 33.64
CA GLY A 411 39.17 26.25 33.63
C GLY A 411 40.06 26.97 32.64
N GLU A 412 39.50 27.86 31.85
CA GLU A 412 40.24 28.67 30.88
C GLU A 412 39.73 30.12 30.92
N VAL A 413 40.66 31.07 30.78
CA VAL A 413 40.32 32.48 30.60
C VAL A 413 40.54 32.84 29.14
N ARG A 414 39.54 33.46 28.53
CA ARG A 414 39.51 33.89 27.13
C ARG A 414 38.97 35.31 27.06
N LEU A 415 39.08 35.92 25.88
CA LEU A 415 38.48 37.21 25.60
C LEU A 415 37.36 37.03 24.56
N SER A 416 36.23 37.68 24.81
CA SER A 416 35.11 37.77 23.88
C SER A 416 35.52 38.53 22.61
N THR A 417 34.70 38.47 21.57
CA THR A 417 34.91 39.29 20.36
C THR A 417 34.83 40.78 20.62
N ASP A 418 34.17 41.18 21.71
CA ASP A 418 33.91 42.57 22.11
C ASP A 418 34.79 43.01 23.29
N ASP A 419 35.98 42.40 23.44
CA ASP A 419 36.97 42.67 24.50
C ASP A 419 36.45 42.51 25.95
N ARG A 420 35.39 41.70 26.15
CA ARG A 420 34.91 41.26 27.47
C ARG A 420 35.69 40.05 27.97
N ILE A 421 35.98 39.97 29.26
CA ILE A 421 36.65 38.80 29.85
C ILE A 421 35.65 37.64 29.91
N GLN A 422 36.06 36.48 29.40
CA GLN A 422 35.28 35.24 29.45
C GLN A 422 36.05 34.18 30.24
N VAL A 423 35.43 33.62 31.28
CA VAL A 423 35.99 32.50 32.03
C VAL A 423 35.15 31.26 31.76
N TRP A 424 35.77 30.29 31.11
CA TRP A 424 35.19 29.01 30.75
C TRP A 424 35.51 27.99 31.84
N VAL A 425 34.48 27.37 32.39
CA VAL A 425 34.60 26.29 33.37
C VAL A 425 33.84 25.09 32.84
N ARG A 426 34.56 24.01 32.55
CA ARG A 426 34.00 22.74 32.03
C ARG A 426 34.20 21.65 33.06
N ASP A 427 33.15 20.92 33.36
CA ASP A 427 33.23 19.71 34.18
C ASP A 427 32.88 18.45 33.36
N PHE A 428 33.17 17.29 33.94
CA PHE A 428 32.89 15.97 33.35
C PHE A 428 31.83 15.20 34.16
N GLY A 429 30.96 15.92 34.87
CA GLY A 429 29.92 15.33 35.70
C GLY A 429 28.75 14.75 34.92
N SER A 430 27.69 14.38 35.64
CA SER A 430 26.41 13.96 35.02
C SER A 430 25.61 15.12 34.43
N GLY A 431 26.10 16.35 34.57
CA GLY A 431 25.35 17.57 34.31
C GLY A 431 24.15 17.75 35.24
N ILE A 432 23.39 18.80 34.97
CA ILE A 432 22.10 19.16 35.56
C ILE A 432 20.99 18.71 34.60
N THR A 433 20.02 17.93 35.09
CA THR A 433 18.85 17.53 34.28
C THR A 433 17.90 18.72 34.08
N LEU A 434 17.15 18.73 32.97
CA LEU A 434 16.19 19.78 32.64
C LEU A 434 15.16 20.01 33.76
N ASP A 435 14.71 18.96 34.44
CA ASP A 435 13.73 19.04 35.53
C ASP A 435 14.27 19.78 36.77
N HIS A 436 15.58 19.69 37.03
CA HIS A 436 16.22 20.32 38.17
C HIS A 436 16.85 21.68 37.83
N LEU A 437 16.97 22.01 36.55
CA LEU A 437 17.67 23.20 36.06
C LEU A 437 17.14 24.52 36.63
N PRO A 438 15.82 24.79 36.69
CA PRO A 438 15.32 26.04 37.25
C PRO A 438 15.64 26.19 38.74
N ARG A 439 15.54 25.08 39.50
CA ARG A 439 15.82 25.08 40.94
C ARG A 439 17.31 25.26 41.20
N ALA A 440 18.15 24.56 40.45
CA ALA A 440 19.60 24.66 40.56
C ALA A 440 20.16 26.05 40.24
N THR A 441 19.51 26.79 39.33
CA THR A 441 20.00 28.09 38.87
C THR A 441 19.36 29.28 39.60
N LEU A 442 18.09 29.19 40.03
CA LEU A 442 17.33 30.34 40.56
C LEU A 442 16.95 30.20 42.04
N GLU A 443 16.82 29.00 42.58
CA GLU A 443 16.38 28.79 43.98
C GLU A 443 17.57 29.00 44.94
N ARG A 444 17.52 30.06 45.74
CA ARG A 444 18.55 30.32 46.76
C ARG A 444 18.58 29.18 47.78
N GLY A 445 19.75 28.62 48.00
CA GLY A 445 19.94 27.55 48.98
C GLY A 445 19.76 26.14 48.43
N TYR A 446 19.43 26.00 47.14
CA TYR A 446 19.25 24.68 46.53
C TYR A 446 20.60 24.02 46.22
N THR A 447 20.79 22.79 46.71
CA THR A 447 21.98 21.97 46.44
C THR A 447 21.62 20.49 46.52
N THR A 448 22.30 19.67 45.73
CA THR A 448 22.22 18.20 45.82
C THR A 448 23.42 17.58 46.54
N ALA A 449 24.44 18.39 46.88
CA ALA A 449 25.70 17.93 47.45
C ALA A 449 25.96 18.42 48.89
N GLY A 450 24.94 18.97 49.57
CA GLY A 450 25.06 19.40 50.97
C GLY A 450 25.86 20.70 51.19
N THR A 451 26.00 21.53 50.16
CA THR A 451 26.59 22.89 50.23
C THR A 451 25.54 23.95 50.62
N LEU A 452 25.93 25.23 50.73
CA LEU A 452 24.99 26.32 51.03
C LEU A 452 24.04 26.66 49.86
N GLY A 453 24.23 26.09 48.66
CA GLY A 453 23.32 26.30 47.51
C GLY A 453 23.22 27.74 47.01
N HIS A 454 24.26 28.56 47.23
CA HIS A 454 24.28 29.97 46.81
C HIS A 454 25.11 30.22 45.54
N GLY A 455 25.76 29.20 44.96
CA GLY A 455 26.73 29.40 43.89
C GLY A 455 26.16 30.06 42.64
N PHE A 456 25.06 29.56 42.07
CA PHE A 456 24.43 30.20 40.91
C PHE A 456 23.89 31.59 41.22
N TRP A 457 23.32 31.80 42.41
CA TRP A 457 22.83 33.12 42.82
C TRP A 457 23.98 34.14 42.91
N LEU A 458 25.12 33.75 43.49
CA LEU A 458 26.31 34.60 43.54
C LEU A 458 26.82 34.90 42.14
N MET A 459 27.02 33.88 41.29
CA MET A 459 27.45 34.06 39.91
C MET A 459 26.54 35.04 39.15
N LEU A 460 25.22 34.85 39.19
CA LEU A 460 24.26 35.72 38.50
C LEU A 460 24.20 37.14 39.07
N SER A 461 24.56 37.32 40.34
CA SER A 461 24.60 38.65 40.97
C SER A 461 25.87 39.42 40.61
N THR A 462 26.97 38.72 40.31
CA THR A 462 28.30 39.32 40.10
C THR A 462 28.74 39.40 38.63
N VAL A 463 28.19 38.58 37.73
CA VAL A 463 28.57 38.61 36.30
C VAL A 463 27.52 39.24 35.39
N ASP A 464 27.97 39.76 34.25
CA ASP A 464 27.10 40.33 33.22
C ASP A 464 26.28 39.26 32.51
N HIS A 465 26.96 38.21 32.05
CA HIS A 465 26.32 37.07 31.41
C HIS A 465 26.93 35.78 31.93
N LEU A 466 26.06 34.81 32.21
CA LEU A 466 26.39 33.43 32.50
C LEU A 466 25.75 32.55 31.43
N PHE A 467 26.57 31.93 30.60
CA PHE A 467 26.12 30.92 29.65
C PHE A 467 26.27 29.54 30.27
N LEU A 468 25.23 28.72 30.16
CA LEU A 468 25.16 27.39 30.75
C LEU A 468 24.83 26.38 29.66
N LEU A 469 25.74 25.45 29.38
CA LEU A 469 25.48 24.25 28.60
C LEU A 469 25.60 23.06 29.54
N THR A 470 24.57 22.23 29.63
CA THR A 470 24.55 21.07 30.54
C THR A 470 23.96 19.86 29.84
N GLY A 471 24.53 18.69 30.08
CA GLY A 471 24.02 17.44 29.56
C GLY A 471 24.73 16.23 30.17
N PRO A 472 24.49 15.02 29.63
CA PRO A 472 25.09 13.78 30.15
C PRO A 472 26.63 13.75 30.08
N ALA A 473 27.22 14.62 29.25
CA ALA A 473 28.66 14.73 29.07
C ALA A 473 29.34 15.71 30.05
N GLY A 474 28.57 16.38 30.92
CA GLY A 474 29.06 17.38 31.87
C GLY A 474 28.40 18.76 31.70
N THR A 475 28.88 19.71 32.49
CA THR A 475 28.44 21.11 32.46
C THR A 475 29.55 22.02 31.97
N THR A 476 29.21 22.97 31.11
CA THR A 476 30.06 24.09 30.70
C THR A 476 29.39 25.39 31.15
N LEU A 477 30.09 26.14 31.99
CA LEU A 477 29.75 27.50 32.37
C LEU A 477 30.69 28.46 31.66
N VAL A 478 30.16 29.53 31.08
CA VAL A 478 30.95 30.65 30.56
C VAL A 478 30.50 31.92 31.27
N LEU A 479 31.37 32.45 32.12
CA LEU A 479 31.18 33.70 32.83
C LEU A 479 31.74 34.84 31.98
N GLU A 480 30.95 35.84 31.64
CA GLU A 480 31.39 36.99 30.87
C GLU A 480 31.27 38.28 31.68
N GLN A 481 32.32 39.12 31.66
CA GLN A 481 32.40 40.37 32.41
C GLN A 481 33.02 41.50 31.57
N GLY A 482 32.30 42.61 31.45
CA GLY A 482 32.77 43.85 30.83
C GLY A 482 33.31 44.88 31.84
N LYS A 483 33.82 46.00 31.33
CA LYS A 483 34.31 47.14 32.14
C LYS A 483 33.19 47.87 32.87
N GLU A 484 32.04 48.00 32.22
CA GLU A 484 30.84 48.64 32.74
C GLU A 484 29.74 47.58 32.95
N GLU A 485 28.90 47.79 33.97
CA GLU A 485 27.74 46.93 34.18
C GLU A 485 26.73 47.16 33.03
N PRO A 486 26.29 46.11 32.33
CA PRO A 486 25.34 46.24 31.25
C PRO A 486 23.99 46.69 31.80
N LEU A 487 23.38 47.65 31.10
CA LEU A 487 22.02 48.06 31.39
C LEU A 487 21.09 46.85 31.20
N PRO A 488 20.13 46.62 32.13
CA PRO A 488 19.20 45.52 31.99
C PRO A 488 18.34 45.68 30.71
N PRO A 489 17.95 44.59 30.04
CA PRO A 489 17.29 44.64 28.74
C PRO A 489 16.03 45.52 28.69
N TRP A 490 15.23 45.53 29.77
CA TRP A 490 14.02 46.35 29.86
C TRP A 490 14.32 47.86 29.87
N LEU A 491 15.46 48.28 30.44
CA LEU A 491 15.87 49.68 30.49
C LEU A 491 16.41 50.12 29.14
N LEU A 492 17.17 49.25 28.46
CA LEU A 492 17.61 49.48 27.08
C LEU A 492 16.41 49.60 26.12
N GLN A 493 15.41 48.74 26.29
CA GLN A 493 14.18 48.80 25.51
C GLN A 493 13.42 50.11 25.78
N GLN A 494 13.30 50.52 27.04
CA GLN A 494 12.67 51.78 27.40
C GLN A 494 13.41 53.02 26.86
N ILE A 495 14.76 52.99 26.84
CA ILE A 495 15.60 54.04 26.26
C ILE A 495 15.47 54.06 24.72
N ASN A 496 15.38 52.91 24.07
CA ASN A 496 15.20 52.84 22.62
C ASN A 496 13.78 53.27 22.18
N ASP A 497 12.77 52.91 22.97
CA ASP A 497 11.37 53.26 22.69
C ASP A 497 11.06 54.74 23.03
N ASN A 498 11.82 55.33 23.96
CA ASN A 498 11.78 56.76 24.32
C ASN A 498 13.20 57.32 24.46
N PRO A 499 13.88 57.66 23.36
CA PRO A 499 15.21 58.24 23.41
C PRO A 499 15.14 59.58 24.17
N PRO A 500 16.00 59.82 25.17
CA PRO A 500 16.02 61.09 25.87
C PRO A 500 16.27 62.21 24.87
N ALA A 501 15.46 63.28 24.92
CA ALA A 501 15.69 64.48 24.12
C ALA A 501 17.07 65.05 24.47
N LEU A 502 18.01 64.92 23.53
CA LEU A 502 19.36 65.47 23.64
C LEU A 502 19.26 66.98 23.93
N ALA A 503 19.59 67.38 25.15
CA ALA A 503 19.85 68.78 25.47
C ALA A 503 21.17 69.19 24.80
N ALA A 504 21.07 70.16 23.89
CA ALA A 504 22.18 70.81 23.20
C ALA A 504 23.04 71.68 24.12
#